data_AF-A0A8S3TYH2-F1
#
_entry.id   AF-A0A8S3TYH2-F1
#
_cell.length_a   1.000
_cell.length_b   1.000
_cell.length_c   1.000
_cell.angle_alpha   90.00
_cell.angle_beta   90.00
_cell.angle_gamma   90.00
#
_symmetry.space_group_name_H-M   'P 1'
#
loop_
_entity.id
_entity.type
_entity.pdbx_description
1 polymer ?
#
loop_
_entity_poly.entity_id
_entity_poly.type
_entity_poly.pdbx_seq_one_letter_code
_entity_poly.pdbx_strand_id
1 'polypeptide(L)'
;MFNVSDHKPIRYDDLTDQRRISWTKAVQNGAIADYSFAVSPFLLDIKTPTATPAIIEQYYSEIVDGILRAHMETLLGKQYVTHLKPYWAKTVKEYHTIMRLQRRTWIENGKCHDRNDKHYSDNTSAKLNFRKQLELAYENYISEINRKIEESVDCDQRFVWSVIKSGRKSVSHCQQLNISGIQLISSDEIRDGWVTHFQSVFSFDSNLINPVNEKATDNTTNDLLETIRTNTNENIEECGNKSKSDPNSYRGISLLCSISKLFEKALYTRLPSLHHNFPHQSQVAYQKTLSSTHASFNM
;
A
#
# COMPACT_ATOMS: atom_id res chain seq x y z
N MET A 1 -23.06 -34.93 -20.61
CA MET A 1 -21.68 -35.08 -21.12
C MET A 1 -21.38 -33.85 -21.96
N PHE A 2 -20.76 -32.82 -21.38
CA PHE A 2 -20.29 -31.65 -22.12
C PHE A 2 -18.79 -31.80 -22.35
N ASN A 3 -18.41 -31.77 -23.61
CA ASN A 3 -17.03 -31.85 -24.07
C ASN A 3 -16.32 -30.56 -23.66
N VAL A 4 -15.41 -30.65 -22.68
CA VAL A 4 -14.51 -29.55 -22.31
C VAL A 4 -13.45 -29.49 -23.40
N SER A 5 -13.60 -28.54 -24.31
CA SER A 5 -12.62 -28.23 -25.35
C SER A 5 -11.28 -27.85 -24.73
N ASP A 6 -10.21 -28.50 -25.23
CA ASP A 6 -8.81 -28.28 -24.89
C ASP A 6 -8.37 -26.81 -25.09
N HIS A 7 -8.46 -26.01 -24.03
CA HIS A 7 -7.69 -24.77 -23.94
C HIS A 7 -6.25 -25.11 -23.55
N LYS A 8 -5.39 -25.27 -24.57
CA LYS A 8 -3.95 -25.25 -24.34
C LYS A 8 -3.55 -23.88 -23.79
N PRO A 9 -2.88 -23.81 -22.62
CA PRO A 9 -2.37 -22.55 -22.10
C PRO A 9 -1.33 -21.98 -23.07
N ILE A 10 -1.53 -20.72 -23.44
CA ILE A 10 -0.61 -19.96 -24.28
C ILE A 10 0.76 -19.96 -23.59
N ARG A 11 1.79 -20.48 -24.27
CA ARG A 11 3.18 -20.45 -23.77
C ARG A 11 3.67 -19.00 -23.73
N TYR A 12 4.13 -18.59 -22.56
CA TYR A 12 4.51 -17.22 -22.23
C TYR A 12 5.81 -16.72 -22.89
N ASP A 13 6.54 -17.57 -23.61
CA ASP A 13 7.85 -17.23 -24.18
C ASP A 13 7.76 -16.44 -25.51
N ASP A 14 6.58 -16.33 -26.11
CA ASP A 14 6.35 -15.64 -27.42
C ASP A 14 5.99 -14.14 -27.32
N LEU A 15 6.03 -13.52 -26.13
CA LEU A 15 5.62 -12.11 -25.90
C LEU A 15 6.79 -11.14 -25.63
N THR A 16 7.99 -11.44 -26.12
CA THR A 16 9.21 -10.70 -25.79
C THR A 16 9.32 -9.30 -26.40
N ASP A 17 8.36 -8.84 -27.21
CA ASP A 17 8.43 -7.52 -27.88
C ASP A 17 7.27 -6.56 -27.56
N GLN A 18 6.43 -6.87 -26.57
CA GLN A 18 5.40 -5.93 -26.10
C GLN A 18 6.03 -4.84 -25.22
N ARG A 19 6.38 -3.74 -25.90
CA ARG A 19 6.79 -2.44 -25.34
C ARG A 19 6.07 -2.13 -24.03
N ARG A 20 6.85 -1.80 -23.00
CA ARG A 20 6.38 -1.26 -21.71
C ARG A 20 5.34 -0.16 -21.93
N ILE A 21 4.07 -0.49 -21.77
CA ILE A 21 3.02 0.52 -21.74
C ILE A 21 3.11 1.17 -20.34
N SER A 22 3.52 2.44 -20.30
CA SER A 22 3.41 3.26 -19.10
C SER A 22 1.95 3.28 -18.65
N TRP A 23 1.67 3.01 -17.37
CA TRP A 23 0.31 3.02 -16.81
C TRP A 23 -0.43 4.32 -17.14
N THR A 24 0.27 5.45 -17.10
CA THR A 24 -0.28 6.77 -17.47
C THR A 24 -0.69 6.83 -18.94
N LYS A 25 0.12 6.26 -19.86
CA LYS A 25 -0.21 6.16 -21.29
C LYS A 25 -1.33 5.16 -21.56
N ALA A 26 -1.38 4.08 -20.79
CA ALA A 26 -2.39 3.04 -20.91
C ALA A 26 -3.78 3.56 -20.50
N VAL A 27 -3.84 4.39 -19.45
CA VAL A 27 -5.05 5.10 -19.02
C VAL A 27 -5.42 6.22 -20.00
N GLN A 28 -4.47 7.03 -20.47
CA GLN A 28 -4.73 8.12 -21.44
C GLN A 28 -5.25 7.62 -22.79
N ASN A 29 -4.80 6.44 -23.23
CA ASN A 29 -5.22 5.87 -24.52
C ASN A 29 -6.45 4.96 -24.41
N GLY A 30 -7.08 4.85 -23.22
CA GLY A 30 -8.20 3.94 -23.00
C GLY A 30 -7.85 2.46 -23.13
N ALA A 31 -6.56 2.10 -23.10
CA ALA A 31 -6.07 0.74 -23.30
C ALA A 31 -6.17 -0.13 -22.02
N ILE A 32 -6.32 0.50 -20.86
CA ILE A 32 -6.70 -0.20 -19.62
C ILE A 32 -8.18 0.10 -19.41
N ALA A 33 -9.00 -0.92 -19.64
CA ALA A 33 -10.38 -0.91 -19.17
C ALA A 33 -10.34 -0.66 -17.65
N ASP A 34 -11.13 0.31 -17.19
CA ASP A 34 -11.35 0.52 -15.76
C ASP A 34 -11.59 -0.86 -15.12
N TYR A 35 -10.82 -1.19 -14.08
CA TYR A 35 -10.98 -2.47 -13.39
C TYR A 35 -12.44 -2.67 -12.95
N SER A 36 -13.14 -1.58 -12.64
CA SER A 36 -14.59 -1.59 -12.38
C SER A 36 -15.41 -2.07 -13.59
N PHE A 37 -15.06 -1.63 -14.81
CA PHE A 37 -15.71 -2.04 -16.05
C PHE A 37 -15.48 -3.52 -16.37
N ALA A 38 -14.28 -4.04 -16.12
CA ALA A 38 -14.01 -5.46 -16.36
C ALA A 38 -14.60 -6.38 -15.30
N VAL A 39 -14.68 -5.93 -14.05
CA VAL A 39 -15.33 -6.69 -12.96
C VAL A 39 -16.86 -6.65 -13.10
N SER A 40 -17.42 -5.58 -13.65
CA SER A 40 -18.86 -5.35 -13.70
C SER A 40 -19.67 -6.46 -14.40
N PRO A 41 -19.29 -6.98 -15.59
CA PRO A 41 -20.00 -8.10 -16.22
C PRO A 41 -20.07 -9.33 -15.32
N PHE A 42 -18.97 -9.67 -14.64
CA PHE A 42 -18.93 -10.85 -13.78
C PHE A 42 -19.75 -10.69 -12.50
N LEU A 43 -19.91 -9.47 -11.99
CA LEU A 43 -20.69 -9.21 -10.77
C LEU A 43 -22.17 -8.96 -11.04
N LEU A 44 -22.53 -8.40 -12.20
CA LEU A 44 -23.92 -8.12 -12.55
C LEU A 44 -24.74 -9.39 -12.81
N ASP A 45 -24.08 -10.47 -13.25
CA ASP A 45 -24.74 -11.76 -13.50
C ASP A 45 -25.01 -12.56 -12.22
N ILE A 46 -24.41 -12.17 -11.08
CA ILE A 46 -24.55 -12.89 -9.81
C ILE A 46 -25.85 -12.43 -9.13
N LYS A 47 -26.86 -13.30 -9.12
CA LYS A 47 -28.13 -13.04 -8.44
C LYS A 47 -27.93 -13.09 -6.92
N THR A 48 -28.39 -12.07 -6.20
CA THR A 48 -28.43 -12.09 -4.74
C THR A 48 -29.34 -13.22 -4.25
N PRO A 49 -28.81 -14.19 -3.49
CA PRO A 49 -29.60 -15.32 -3.04
C PRO A 49 -30.43 -15.03 -1.79
N THR A 50 -31.47 -15.83 -1.59
CA THR A 50 -32.20 -15.92 -0.31
C THR A 50 -31.42 -16.72 0.74
N ALA A 51 -31.63 -16.35 2.01
CA ALA A 51 -30.67 -16.42 3.13
C ALA A 51 -30.34 -17.80 3.75
N THR A 52 -30.17 -18.88 2.97
CA THR A 52 -29.61 -20.11 3.55
C THR A 52 -28.08 -20.06 3.55
N PRO A 53 -27.40 -20.54 4.63
CA PRO A 53 -25.93 -20.45 4.74
C PRO A 53 -25.17 -21.06 3.56
N ALA A 54 -25.63 -22.20 3.03
CA ALA A 54 -25.00 -22.85 1.88
C ALA A 54 -25.05 -22.00 0.60
N ILE A 55 -26.14 -21.26 0.37
CA ILE A 55 -26.26 -20.40 -0.80
C ILE A 55 -25.40 -19.14 -0.64
N ILE A 56 -25.21 -18.65 0.60
CA ILE A 56 -24.30 -17.53 0.89
C ILE A 56 -22.84 -17.92 0.58
N GLU A 57 -22.39 -19.12 0.96
CA GLU A 57 -21.04 -19.60 0.66
C GLU A 57 -20.80 -19.76 -0.85
N GLN A 58 -21.79 -20.29 -1.56
CA GLN A 58 -21.76 -20.40 -3.02
C GLN A 58 -21.67 -19.01 -3.67
N TYR A 59 -22.51 -18.07 -3.24
CA TYR A 59 -22.52 -16.69 -3.74
C TYR A 59 -21.18 -15.97 -3.48
N TYR A 60 -20.59 -16.16 -2.31
CA TYR A 60 -19.26 -15.63 -2.01
C TYR A 60 -18.20 -16.20 -2.95
N SER A 61 -18.24 -17.51 -3.20
CA SER A 61 -17.32 -18.19 -4.12
C SER A 61 -17.46 -17.65 -5.55
N GLU A 62 -18.69 -17.43 -6.02
CA GLU A 62 -18.97 -16.87 -7.35
C GLU A 62 -18.44 -15.42 -7.49
N ILE A 63 -18.57 -14.58 -6.45
CA ILE A 63 -17.98 -13.23 -6.44
C ILE A 63 -16.46 -13.29 -6.52
N VAL A 64 -15.84 -14.14 -5.69
CA VAL A 64 -14.37 -14.28 -5.67
C VAL A 64 -13.87 -14.73 -7.04
N ASP A 65 -14.51 -15.72 -7.65
CA ASP A 65 -14.17 -16.21 -8.98
C ASP A 65 -14.39 -15.14 -10.07
N GLY A 66 -15.43 -14.32 -9.97
CA GLY A 66 -15.65 -13.19 -10.88
C GLY A 66 -14.53 -12.15 -10.80
N ILE A 67 -14.14 -11.77 -9.58
CA ILE A 67 -13.04 -10.82 -9.33
C ILE A 67 -11.70 -11.39 -9.84
N LEU A 68 -11.43 -12.68 -9.60
CA LEU A 68 -10.21 -13.34 -10.04
C LEU A 68 -10.13 -13.45 -11.56
N ARG A 69 -11.24 -13.73 -12.24
CA ARG A 69 -11.31 -13.75 -13.72
C ARG A 69 -11.04 -12.37 -14.30
N ALA A 70 -11.74 -11.35 -13.81
CA ALA A 70 -11.53 -9.96 -14.23
C ALA A 70 -10.07 -9.52 -13.98
N HIS A 71 -9.47 -9.94 -12.86
CA HIS A 71 -8.06 -9.72 -12.56
C HIS A 71 -7.14 -10.34 -13.62
N MET A 72 -7.35 -11.61 -13.98
CA MET A 72 -6.52 -12.27 -15.00
C MET A 72 -6.63 -11.62 -16.39
N GLU A 73 -7.79 -11.05 -16.72
CA GLU A 73 -8.03 -10.41 -18.02
C GLU A 73 -7.49 -8.98 -18.10
N THR A 74 -7.51 -8.22 -17.01
CA THR A 74 -7.17 -6.78 -17.03
C THR A 74 -5.82 -6.44 -16.45
N LEU A 75 -5.39 -7.17 -15.42
CA LEU A 75 -4.13 -6.88 -14.77
C LEU A 75 -3.06 -7.68 -15.49
N LEU A 76 -2.31 -6.98 -16.35
CA LEU A 76 -1.07 -7.48 -16.91
C LEU A 76 -0.24 -8.04 -15.76
N GLY A 77 -0.08 -9.37 -15.73
CA GLY A 77 0.74 -10.04 -14.72
C GLY A 77 2.09 -9.35 -14.73
N LYS A 78 2.41 -8.59 -13.66
CA LYS A 78 3.61 -7.75 -13.63
C LYS A 78 4.81 -8.62 -13.96
N GLN A 79 5.32 -8.49 -15.17
CA GLN A 79 6.59 -9.09 -15.52
C GLN A 79 7.62 -8.46 -14.58
N TYR A 80 8.45 -9.30 -14.00
CA TYR A 80 9.55 -8.86 -13.17
C TYR A 80 10.34 -7.79 -13.95
N VAL A 81 10.39 -6.58 -13.40
CA VAL A 81 10.96 -5.44 -14.08
C VAL A 81 12.46 -5.41 -13.76
N THR A 82 13.28 -5.92 -14.68
CA THR A 82 14.74 -6.10 -14.48
C THR A 82 15.45 -4.83 -13.99
N HIS A 83 15.02 -3.65 -14.44
CA HIS A 83 15.64 -2.39 -14.00
C HIS A 83 15.36 -2.01 -12.54
N LEU A 84 14.33 -2.57 -11.90
CA LEU A 84 14.05 -2.32 -10.49
C LEU A 84 14.95 -3.12 -9.55
N LYS A 85 15.56 -4.20 -10.06
CA LYS A 85 16.48 -5.08 -9.31
C LYS A 85 17.59 -5.59 -10.24
N PRO A 86 18.46 -4.70 -10.75
CA PRO A 86 19.49 -5.04 -11.74
C PRO A 86 20.49 -6.11 -11.25
N TYR A 87 20.60 -6.29 -9.93
CA TYR A 87 21.40 -7.31 -9.26
C TYR A 87 20.76 -8.71 -9.25
N TRP A 88 19.60 -8.92 -9.89
CA TRP A 88 18.93 -10.22 -9.94
C TRP A 88 19.53 -11.13 -11.02
N ALA A 89 20.78 -11.50 -10.80
CA ALA A 89 21.53 -12.36 -11.69
C ALA A 89 20.89 -13.75 -11.86
N LYS A 90 21.31 -14.48 -12.90
CA LYS A 90 20.88 -15.86 -13.16
C LYS A 90 21.04 -16.76 -11.94
N THR A 91 22.15 -16.62 -11.21
CA THR A 91 22.44 -17.34 -9.96
C THR A 91 21.37 -17.07 -8.90
N VAL A 92 21.04 -15.80 -8.63
CA VAL A 92 19.97 -15.43 -7.68
C VAL A 92 18.63 -16.05 -8.07
N LYS A 93 18.31 -16.09 -9.37
CA LYS A 93 17.09 -16.73 -9.89
C LYS A 93 17.07 -18.24 -9.65
N GLU A 94 18.20 -18.92 -9.83
CA GLU A 94 18.36 -20.35 -9.54
C GLU A 94 18.14 -20.64 -8.05
N TYR A 95 18.81 -19.90 -7.16
CA TYR A 95 18.64 -20.06 -5.71
C TYR A 95 17.22 -19.71 -5.25
N HIS A 96 16.57 -18.71 -5.85
CA HIS A 96 15.17 -18.40 -5.57
C HIS A 96 14.24 -19.55 -5.99
N THR A 97 14.52 -20.22 -7.11
CA THR A 97 13.76 -21.37 -7.60
C THR A 97 13.91 -22.56 -6.64
N ILE A 98 15.14 -22.85 -6.20
CA ILE A 98 15.43 -23.88 -5.19
C ILE A 98 14.71 -23.57 -3.88
N MET A 99 14.79 -22.32 -3.38
CA MET A 99 14.09 -21.90 -2.16
C MET A 99 12.57 -22.10 -2.27
N ARG A 100 11.96 -21.76 -3.42
CA ARG A 100 10.51 -21.98 -3.64
C ARG A 100 10.15 -23.45 -3.69
N LEU A 101 10.97 -24.29 -4.33
CA LEU A 101 10.78 -25.73 -4.39
C LEU A 101 10.83 -26.34 -2.98
N GLN A 102 11.89 -26.06 -2.21
CA GLN A 102 12.03 -26.58 -0.85
C GLN A 102 10.92 -26.10 0.08
N ARG A 103 10.46 -24.85 -0.07
CA ARG A 103 9.29 -24.36 0.66
C ARG A 103 8.03 -25.15 0.33
N ARG A 104 7.80 -25.50 -0.94
CA ARG A 104 6.63 -26.27 -1.36
C ARG A 104 6.67 -27.68 -0.76
N THR A 105 7.81 -28.35 -0.88
CA THR A 105 8.01 -29.68 -0.29
C THR A 105 7.82 -29.67 1.23
N TRP A 106 8.34 -28.66 1.93
CA TRP A 106 8.09 -28.50 3.36
C TRP A 106 6.60 -28.30 3.71
N ILE A 107 5.86 -27.56 2.87
CA ILE A 107 4.41 -27.38 3.04
C ILE A 107 3.64 -28.69 2.82
N GLU A 108 3.99 -29.43 1.78
CA GLU A 108 3.37 -30.73 1.44
C GLU A 108 3.61 -31.76 2.56
N ASN A 109 4.73 -31.66 3.28
CA ASN A 109 5.05 -32.49 4.44
C ASN A 109 4.51 -31.91 5.77
N GLY A 110 3.41 -31.16 5.73
CA GLY A 110 2.71 -30.69 6.93
C GLY A 110 3.37 -29.53 7.67
N LYS A 111 4.39 -28.88 7.08
CA LYS A 111 5.12 -27.76 7.69
C LYS A 111 5.70 -28.09 9.06
N CYS A 112 6.27 -29.29 9.25
CA CYS A 112 6.90 -29.67 10.52
C CYS A 112 7.96 -28.63 10.97
N HIS A 113 8.03 -28.31 12.26
CA HIS A 113 9.01 -27.38 12.84
C HIS A 113 10.10 -28.09 13.65
N ASP A 114 10.16 -29.42 13.58
CA ASP A 114 11.22 -30.19 14.23
C ASP A 114 12.56 -29.89 13.55
N ARG A 115 13.59 -29.63 14.36
CA ARG A 115 14.96 -29.42 13.86
C ARG A 115 15.55 -30.68 13.24
N ASN A 116 15.06 -31.85 13.61
CA ASN A 116 15.48 -33.12 13.04
C ASN A 116 14.74 -33.45 11.74
N ASP A 117 13.68 -32.71 11.39
CA ASP A 117 12.98 -32.91 10.12
C ASP A 117 13.84 -32.40 8.95
N LYS A 118 14.07 -33.30 8.00
CA LYS A 118 14.89 -33.02 6.80
C LYS A 118 14.28 -31.87 5.99
N HIS A 119 12.96 -31.84 5.82
CA HIS A 119 12.31 -30.83 4.99
C HIS A 119 12.38 -29.43 5.62
N TYR A 120 12.25 -29.33 6.93
CA TYR A 120 12.48 -28.09 7.67
C TYR A 120 13.92 -27.58 7.52
N SER A 121 14.91 -28.47 7.69
CA SER A 121 16.33 -28.13 7.55
C SER A 121 16.68 -27.69 6.12
N ASP A 122 16.21 -28.42 5.11
CA ASP A 122 16.44 -28.11 3.69
C ASP A 122 15.83 -26.75 3.29
N ASN A 123 14.61 -26.47 3.73
CA ASN A 123 13.94 -25.18 3.50
C ASN A 123 14.67 -24.02 4.19
N THR A 124 15.13 -24.22 5.43
CA THR A 124 15.90 -23.22 6.18
C THR A 124 17.23 -22.92 5.48
N SER A 125 17.95 -23.97 5.08
CA SER A 125 19.22 -23.87 4.35
C SER A 125 19.05 -23.19 2.99
N ALA A 126 18.00 -23.54 2.25
CA ALA A 126 17.70 -22.91 0.95
C ALA A 126 17.38 -21.41 1.08
N LYS A 127 16.62 -21.02 2.12
CA LYS A 127 16.37 -19.59 2.43
C LYS A 127 17.66 -18.85 2.76
N LEU A 128 18.52 -19.43 3.59
CA LEU A 128 19.80 -18.84 3.95
C LEU A 128 20.69 -18.65 2.72
N ASN A 129 20.83 -19.70 1.90
CA ASN A 129 21.63 -19.65 0.68
C ASN A 129 21.11 -18.62 -0.32
N PHE A 130 19.79 -18.53 -0.49
CA PHE A 130 19.19 -17.48 -1.32
C PHE A 130 19.53 -16.07 -0.82
N ARG A 131 19.45 -15.82 0.49
CA ARG A 131 19.81 -14.51 1.07
C ARG A 131 21.28 -14.17 0.82
N LYS A 132 22.20 -15.11 1.07
CA LYS A 132 23.64 -14.92 0.83
C LYS A 132 23.91 -14.57 -0.63
N GLN A 133 23.28 -15.28 -1.57
CA GLN A 133 23.48 -15.03 -3.00
C GLN A 133 22.85 -13.71 -3.46
N LEU A 134 21.72 -13.32 -2.86
CA LEU A 134 21.10 -12.03 -3.10
C LEU A 134 22.00 -10.86 -2.62
N GLU A 135 22.61 -11.02 -1.45
CA GLU A 135 23.54 -10.05 -0.86
C GLU A 135 24.81 -9.93 -1.70
N LEU A 136 25.45 -11.06 -2.05
CA LEU A 136 26.62 -11.07 -2.94
C LEU A 136 26.33 -10.41 -4.30
N ALA A 137 25.17 -10.70 -4.91
CA ALA A 137 24.81 -10.09 -6.18
C ALA A 137 24.56 -8.58 -6.07
N TYR A 138 24.00 -8.13 -4.94
CA TYR A 138 23.84 -6.72 -4.64
C TYR A 138 25.18 -6.02 -4.45
N GLU A 139 26.08 -6.59 -3.64
CA GLU A 139 27.42 -6.07 -3.42
C GLU A 139 28.20 -5.95 -4.74
N ASN A 140 28.18 -7.00 -5.57
CA ASN A 140 28.82 -6.98 -6.89
C ASN A 140 28.25 -5.88 -7.79
N TYR A 141 26.94 -5.67 -7.76
CA TYR A 141 26.30 -4.60 -8.53
C TYR A 141 26.73 -3.20 -8.05
N ILE A 142 26.79 -2.98 -6.73
CA ILE A 142 27.25 -1.70 -6.17
C ILE A 142 28.73 -1.48 -6.48
N SER A 143 29.58 -2.49 -6.31
CA SER A 143 31.01 -2.42 -6.66
C SER A 143 31.21 -2.09 -8.13
N GLU A 144 30.42 -2.68 -9.04
CA GLU A 144 30.49 -2.39 -10.47
C GLU A 144 30.02 -0.97 -10.81
N ILE A 145 29.01 -0.44 -10.12
CA ILE A 145 28.63 0.97 -10.26
C ILE A 145 29.77 1.87 -9.78
N ASN A 146 30.36 1.60 -8.61
CA ASN A 146 31.43 2.41 -8.06
C ASN A 146 32.65 2.42 -8.98
N ARG A 147 33.04 1.25 -9.50
CA ARG A 147 34.10 1.14 -10.52
C ARG A 147 33.82 2.01 -11.74
N LYS A 148 32.60 1.97 -12.26
CA LYS A 148 32.20 2.83 -13.40
C LYS A 148 32.22 4.31 -13.07
N ILE A 149 31.86 4.68 -11.83
CA ILE A 149 31.98 6.06 -11.36
C ILE A 149 33.45 6.46 -11.37
N GLU A 150 34.32 5.70 -10.71
CA GLU A 150 35.76 5.96 -10.63
C GLU A 150 36.40 6.11 -12.02
N GLU A 151 36.12 5.19 -12.96
CA GLU A 151 36.60 5.27 -14.35
C GLU A 151 36.10 6.52 -15.09
N SER A 152 34.92 7.02 -14.73
CA SER A 152 34.32 8.19 -15.36
C SER A 152 34.69 9.53 -14.71
N VAL A 153 35.24 9.53 -13.49
CA VAL A 153 35.63 10.76 -12.78
C VAL A 153 36.65 11.56 -13.57
N ASP A 154 37.58 10.88 -14.23
CA ASP A 154 38.64 11.53 -15.00
C ASP A 154 38.19 11.92 -16.43
N CYS A 155 37.11 11.32 -16.94
CA CYS A 155 36.68 11.49 -18.33
C CYS A 155 35.47 12.42 -18.50
N ASP A 156 34.47 12.37 -17.61
CA ASP A 156 33.23 13.14 -17.75
C ASP A 156 32.52 13.38 -16.42
N GLN A 157 32.75 14.58 -15.86
CA GLN A 157 32.06 15.03 -14.64
C GLN A 157 30.53 15.01 -14.77
N ARG A 158 29.95 15.18 -15.98
CA ARG A 158 28.48 15.15 -16.16
C ARG A 158 27.93 13.74 -15.96
N PHE A 159 28.64 12.72 -16.41
CA PHE A 159 28.25 11.32 -16.22
C PHE A 159 28.25 10.94 -14.74
N VAL A 160 29.32 11.29 -14.01
CA VAL A 160 29.43 11.10 -12.55
C VAL A 160 28.23 11.68 -11.82
N TRP A 161 27.87 12.93 -12.11
CA TRP A 161 26.71 13.56 -11.48
C TRP A 161 25.39 12.90 -11.86
N SER A 162 25.25 12.38 -13.09
CA SER A 162 24.05 11.64 -13.50
C SER A 162 23.89 10.33 -12.73
N VAL A 163 24.99 9.59 -12.53
CA VAL A 163 24.98 8.32 -11.79
C VAL A 163 24.70 8.56 -10.31
N ILE A 164 25.38 9.53 -9.69
CA ILE A 164 25.13 9.94 -8.30
C ILE A 164 23.66 10.38 -8.10
N LYS A 165 23.12 11.17 -9.04
CA LYS A 165 21.72 11.62 -8.98
C LYS A 165 20.72 10.47 -9.17
N SER A 166 21.04 9.48 -10.01
CA SER A 166 20.19 8.30 -10.22
C SER A 166 20.14 7.35 -9.01
N GLY A 167 21.23 7.28 -8.24
CA GLY A 167 21.34 6.44 -7.04
C GLY A 167 20.71 7.06 -5.79
N ARG A 168 20.55 8.38 -5.76
CA ARG A 168 19.71 9.03 -4.75
C ARG A 168 18.27 8.63 -5.07
N LYS A 169 17.69 7.73 -4.26
CA LYS A 169 16.23 7.61 -4.18
C LYS A 169 15.73 9.04 -4.04
N SER A 170 15.01 9.54 -5.05
CA SER A 170 14.30 10.81 -4.94
C SER A 170 13.49 10.69 -3.66
N VAL A 171 13.99 11.29 -2.56
CA VAL A 171 13.17 11.61 -1.40
C VAL A 171 12.06 12.41 -2.04
N SER A 172 10.88 11.81 -2.11
CA SER A 172 9.77 12.28 -2.95
C SER A 172 9.72 13.79 -2.86
N HIS A 173 10.13 14.48 -3.94
CA HIS A 173 9.91 15.91 -4.08
C HIS A 173 8.41 16.07 -4.38
N CYS A 174 7.58 15.76 -3.39
CA CYS A 174 6.25 16.34 -3.29
C CYS A 174 6.43 17.59 -2.43
N GLN A 175 7.00 18.63 -3.02
CA GLN A 175 6.98 19.97 -2.46
C GLN A 175 6.44 20.94 -3.50
N GLN A 176 5.59 20.47 -4.42
CA GLN A 176 4.93 21.36 -5.37
C GLN A 176 3.46 21.04 -5.38
N LEU A 177 2.67 21.92 -4.77
CA LEU A 177 1.23 21.86 -4.78
C LEU A 177 0.71 22.96 -5.70
N ASN A 178 -0.14 22.61 -6.67
CA ASN A 178 -0.79 23.58 -7.53
C ASN A 178 -2.24 23.76 -7.09
N ILE A 179 -2.56 24.90 -6.49
CA ILE A 179 -3.92 25.29 -6.12
C ILE A 179 -4.31 26.47 -7.01
N SER A 180 -5.37 26.31 -7.81
CA SER A 180 -5.93 27.37 -8.67
C SER A 180 -4.91 28.00 -9.65
N GLY A 181 -3.93 27.23 -10.12
CA GLY A 181 -2.90 27.71 -11.06
C GLY A 181 -1.66 28.30 -10.39
N ILE A 182 -1.64 28.43 -9.06
CA ILE A 182 -0.49 28.93 -8.30
C ILE A 182 0.33 27.72 -7.82
N GLN A 183 1.62 27.68 -8.18
CA GLN A 183 2.56 26.68 -7.69
C GLN A 183 3.12 27.09 -6.34
N LEU A 184 2.90 26.27 -5.33
CA LEU A 184 3.35 26.44 -3.95
C LEU A 184 4.50 25.48 -3.70
N ILE A 185 5.68 26.02 -3.34
CA ILE A 185 6.94 25.27 -3.29
C ILE A 185 7.41 25.07 -1.84
N SER A 186 7.22 26.08 -0.99
CA SER A 186 7.64 26.00 0.40
C SER A 186 6.59 25.31 1.29
N SER A 187 7.03 24.75 2.41
CA SER A 187 6.10 24.09 3.36
C SER A 187 5.06 25.07 3.92
N ASP A 188 5.45 26.31 4.15
CA ASP A 188 4.55 27.37 4.63
C ASP A 188 3.56 27.77 3.53
N GLU A 189 4.02 27.95 2.29
CA GLU A 189 3.14 28.23 1.14
C GLU A 189 2.11 27.12 0.93
N ILE A 190 2.51 25.86 1.06
CA ILE A 190 1.61 24.71 0.93
C ILE A 190 0.55 24.74 2.04
N ARG A 191 0.95 25.00 3.30
CA ARG A 191 0.01 25.13 4.43
C ARG A 191 -0.98 26.26 4.17
N ASP A 192 -0.49 27.44 3.82
CA ASP A 192 -1.31 28.64 3.66
C ASP A 192 -2.22 28.53 2.42
N GLY A 193 -1.76 27.86 1.37
CA GLY A 193 -2.56 27.51 0.20
C GLY A 193 -3.72 26.57 0.53
N TRP A 194 -3.51 25.58 1.39
CA TRP A 194 -4.59 24.73 1.90
C TRP A 194 -5.60 25.51 2.74
N VAL A 195 -5.14 26.37 3.64
CA VAL A 195 -6.02 27.24 4.44
C VAL A 195 -6.89 28.08 3.51
N THR A 196 -6.29 28.73 2.52
CA THR A 196 -6.99 29.57 1.54
C THR A 196 -8.00 28.76 0.72
N HIS A 197 -7.61 27.56 0.25
CA HIS A 197 -8.50 26.69 -0.51
C HIS A 197 -9.72 26.27 0.30
N PHE A 198 -9.51 25.81 1.54
CA PHE A 198 -10.63 25.38 2.38
C PHE A 198 -11.51 26.55 2.82
N GLN A 199 -10.92 27.71 3.14
CA GLN A 199 -11.69 28.93 3.36
C GLN A 199 -12.58 29.24 2.15
N SER A 200 -12.07 29.16 0.92
CA SER A 200 -12.85 29.37 -0.29
C SER A 200 -13.97 28.33 -0.49
N VAL A 201 -13.72 27.06 -0.18
CA VAL A 201 -14.72 25.99 -0.33
C VAL A 201 -15.84 26.13 0.71
N PHE A 202 -15.51 26.55 1.93
CA PHE A 202 -16.47 26.63 3.04
C PHE A 202 -17.08 28.02 3.24
N SER A 203 -16.57 29.07 2.59
CA SER A 203 -17.17 30.41 2.60
C SER A 203 -18.43 30.54 1.74
N PHE A 204 -18.82 29.49 1.02
CA PHE A 204 -20.03 29.49 0.20
C PHE A 204 -21.33 29.46 1.02
N ASP A 205 -21.27 29.19 2.34
CA ASP A 205 -22.45 29.06 3.18
C ASP A 205 -22.42 30.02 4.39
N SER A 206 -22.55 31.31 4.11
CA SER A 206 -22.63 32.37 5.12
C SER A 206 -23.85 32.23 6.05
N ASN A 207 -24.83 31.38 5.71
CA ASN A 207 -25.96 31.05 6.57
C ASN A 207 -25.65 30.00 7.64
N LEU A 208 -24.50 29.32 7.57
CA LEU A 208 -24.02 28.38 8.60
C LEU A 208 -23.05 29.03 9.59
N ILE A 209 -22.57 30.25 9.30
CA ILE A 209 -21.62 30.97 10.15
C ILE A 209 -22.42 31.75 11.21
N ASN A 210 -22.73 31.06 12.31
CA ASN A 210 -23.14 31.73 13.53
C ASN A 210 -21.92 32.50 14.08
N PRO A 211 -21.97 33.82 14.34
CA PRO A 211 -20.85 34.57 14.91
C PRO A 211 -20.36 34.01 16.25
N VAL A 212 -21.20 33.24 16.96
CA VAL A 212 -20.80 32.46 18.14
C VAL A 212 -19.86 31.31 17.75
N ASN A 213 -20.08 30.66 16.62
CA ASN A 213 -19.23 29.59 16.11
C ASN A 213 -17.92 30.14 15.54
N GLU A 214 -17.94 31.31 14.89
CA GLU A 214 -16.71 31.94 14.39
C GLU A 214 -15.75 32.26 15.54
N LYS A 215 -16.26 32.89 16.61
CA LYS A 215 -15.47 33.16 17.83
C LYS A 215 -15.01 31.90 18.54
N ALA A 216 -15.84 30.84 18.56
CA ALA A 216 -15.46 29.54 19.11
C ALA A 216 -14.39 28.86 18.25
N THR A 217 -14.46 29.00 16.93
CA THR A 217 -13.50 28.43 15.99
C THR A 217 -12.18 29.16 16.08
N ASP A 218 -12.18 30.49 16.15
CA ASP A 218 -10.97 31.30 16.34
C ASP A 218 -10.30 30.99 17.69
N ASN A 219 -11.06 30.88 18.77
CA ASN A 219 -10.53 30.48 20.06
C ASN A 219 -9.95 29.06 20.01
N THR A 220 -10.64 28.10 19.38
CA THR A 220 -10.15 26.72 19.23
C THR A 220 -8.90 26.66 18.36
N THR A 221 -8.81 27.49 17.32
CA THR A 221 -7.67 27.54 16.41
C THR A 221 -6.47 28.18 17.10
N ASN A 222 -6.68 29.24 17.88
CA ASN A 222 -5.64 29.86 18.69
C ASN A 222 -5.18 28.94 19.82
N ASP A 223 -6.09 28.22 20.49
CA ASP A 223 -5.74 27.20 21.49
C ASP A 223 -4.96 26.04 20.87
N LEU A 224 -5.31 25.61 19.65
CA LEU A 224 -4.55 24.59 18.92
C LEU A 224 -3.16 25.10 18.50
N LEU A 225 -3.05 26.35 18.07
CA LEU A 225 -1.77 26.96 17.70
C LEU A 225 -0.87 27.19 18.93
N GLU A 226 -1.44 27.62 20.05
CA GLU A 226 -0.76 27.67 21.36
C GLU A 226 -0.35 26.26 21.79
N THR A 227 -1.24 25.28 21.72
CA THR A 227 -0.95 23.87 22.05
C THR A 227 0.14 23.30 21.16
N ILE A 228 0.17 23.63 19.87
CA ILE A 228 1.25 23.22 18.96
C ILE A 228 2.55 23.94 19.33
N ARG A 229 2.51 25.24 19.66
CA ARG A 229 3.71 25.99 20.08
C ARG A 229 4.27 25.50 21.41
N THR A 230 3.42 25.29 22.41
CA THR A 230 3.80 24.70 23.70
C THR A 230 4.30 23.29 23.48
N ASN A 231 3.61 22.43 22.72
CA ASN A 231 4.12 21.10 22.37
C ASN A 231 5.41 21.15 21.53
N THR A 232 5.68 22.17 20.71
CA THR A 232 6.94 22.25 19.96
C THR A 232 8.10 22.68 20.88
N ASN A 233 7.80 23.40 21.95
CA ASN A 233 8.76 23.81 22.98
C ASN A 233 8.88 22.81 24.14
N GLU A 234 7.82 22.01 24.41
CA GLU A 234 7.71 21.00 25.45
C GLU A 234 7.94 19.58 24.91
N ASN A 235 7.94 19.32 23.59
CA ASN A 235 8.41 18.03 23.02
C ASN A 235 9.92 18.03 22.69
N ILE A 236 10.69 18.84 23.39
CA ILE A 236 11.99 18.39 23.92
C ILE A 236 11.78 17.76 25.32
N GLU A 237 10.56 17.32 25.66
CA GLU A 237 10.38 16.22 26.60
C GLU A 237 10.47 14.91 25.83
N GLU A 238 11.48 14.15 26.21
CA GLU A 238 11.68 12.77 25.86
C GLU A 238 10.34 12.01 25.97
N CYS A 239 9.78 11.57 24.84
CA CYS A 239 8.88 10.42 24.78
C CYS A 239 9.45 9.38 25.75
N GLY A 240 8.82 9.25 26.93
CA GLY A 240 9.47 8.70 28.11
C GLY A 240 10.27 7.44 27.76
N ASN A 241 11.52 7.38 28.22
CA ASN A 241 12.56 6.36 28.00
C ASN A 241 12.09 4.91 28.22
N LYS A 242 11.08 4.46 27.49
CA LYS A 242 10.76 3.06 27.32
C LYS A 242 11.84 2.55 26.39
N SER A 243 12.73 1.75 26.97
CA SER A 243 13.83 1.15 26.23
C SER A 243 13.32 0.59 24.91
N LYS A 244 14.09 0.76 23.83
CA LYS A 244 13.83 0.09 22.53
C LYS A 244 13.80 -1.44 22.67
N SER A 245 14.24 -1.97 23.81
CA SER A 245 14.15 -3.38 24.19
C SER A 245 12.86 -3.76 24.91
N ASP A 246 11.97 -2.82 25.25
CA ASP A 246 10.68 -3.14 25.88
C ASP A 246 9.78 -3.83 24.84
N PRO A 247 9.43 -5.11 25.03
CA PRO A 247 8.58 -5.85 24.10
C PRO A 247 7.18 -5.21 23.94
N ASN A 248 6.75 -4.35 24.87
CA ASN A 248 5.48 -3.62 24.79
C ASN A 248 5.54 -2.31 23.98
N SER A 249 6.73 -1.89 23.54
CA SER A 249 6.93 -0.65 22.75
C SER A 249 6.56 -0.82 21.27
N TYR A 250 6.53 -2.06 20.78
CA TYR A 250 6.20 -2.36 19.38
C TYR A 250 4.68 -2.52 19.20
N ARG A 251 4.00 -1.43 18.85
CA ARG A 251 2.66 -1.54 18.24
C ARG A 251 2.81 -1.87 16.76
N GLY A 252 2.62 -3.14 16.41
CA GLY A 252 2.57 -3.57 15.01
C GLY A 252 1.39 -2.93 14.30
N ILE A 253 1.63 -1.94 13.45
CA ILE A 253 0.61 -1.40 12.55
C ILE A 253 0.61 -2.27 11.30
N SER A 254 -0.51 -2.95 11.05
CA SER A 254 -0.70 -3.69 9.80
C SER A 254 -1.19 -2.74 8.71
N LEU A 255 -0.37 -2.54 7.67
CA LEU A 255 -0.80 -1.82 6.48
C LEU A 255 -1.68 -2.75 5.64
N LEU A 256 -2.99 -2.49 5.67
CA LEU A 256 -3.95 -3.17 4.81
C LEU A 256 -3.79 -2.70 3.36
N CYS A 257 -4.00 -3.61 2.40
CA CYS A 257 -4.01 -3.21 0.99
C CYS A 257 -5.20 -2.30 0.69
N SER A 258 -5.09 -1.48 -0.37
CA SER A 258 -6.14 -0.52 -0.74
C SER A 258 -7.51 -1.17 -0.96
N ILE A 259 -7.54 -2.42 -1.46
CA ILE A 259 -8.77 -3.19 -1.66
C ILE A 259 -9.44 -3.51 -0.30
N SER A 260 -8.67 -3.96 0.69
CA SER A 260 -9.19 -4.20 2.04
C SER A 260 -9.74 -2.92 2.67
N LYS A 261 -9.13 -1.76 2.40
CA LYS A 261 -9.65 -0.46 2.87
C LYS A 261 -10.98 -0.07 2.23
N LEU A 262 -11.16 -0.37 0.93
CA LEU A 262 -12.45 -0.17 0.26
C LEU A 262 -13.53 -1.08 0.85
N PHE A 263 -13.18 -2.34 1.13
CA PHE A 263 -14.11 -3.30 1.75
C PHE A 263 -14.47 -2.88 3.18
N GLU A 264 -13.51 -2.47 4.01
CA GLU A 264 -13.75 -1.90 5.34
C GLU A 264 -14.72 -0.71 5.27
N LYS A 265 -14.52 0.21 4.33
CA LYS A 265 -15.40 1.36 4.14
C LYS A 265 -16.81 0.94 3.73
N ALA A 266 -16.95 0.01 2.79
CA ALA A 266 -18.24 -0.53 2.36
C ALA A 266 -18.97 -1.21 3.53
N LEU A 267 -18.28 -2.04 4.30
CA LEU A 267 -18.83 -2.66 5.51
C LEU A 267 -19.26 -1.60 6.53
N TYR A 268 -18.42 -0.61 6.81
CA TYR A 268 -18.72 0.46 7.76
C TYR A 268 -19.99 1.24 7.38
N THR A 269 -20.22 1.48 6.09
CA THR A 269 -21.46 2.12 5.62
C THR A 269 -22.70 1.22 5.75
N ARG A 270 -22.54 -0.10 5.75
CA ARG A 270 -23.65 -1.08 5.84
C ARG A 270 -23.93 -1.53 7.26
N LEU A 271 -22.97 -1.45 8.16
CA LEU A 271 -23.06 -1.87 9.56
C LEU A 271 -24.30 -1.31 10.29
N PRO A 272 -24.67 -0.02 10.16
CA PRO A 272 -25.89 0.51 10.79
C PRO A 272 -27.20 -0.14 10.30
N SER A 273 -27.22 -0.60 9.05
CA SER A 273 -28.39 -1.30 8.48
C SER A 273 -28.47 -2.77 8.89
N LEU A 274 -27.33 -3.38 9.23
CA LEU A 274 -27.25 -4.79 9.67
C LEU A 274 -27.45 -4.93 11.18
N HIS A 275 -27.12 -3.89 11.96
CA HIS A 275 -27.22 -3.93 13.40
C HIS A 275 -27.68 -2.57 13.95
N HIS A 276 -28.95 -2.49 14.35
CA HIS A 276 -29.58 -1.25 14.82
C HIS A 276 -28.88 -0.61 16.04
N ASN A 277 -28.11 -1.40 16.80
CA ASN A 277 -27.35 -0.95 17.97
C ASN A 277 -25.85 -0.79 17.70
N PHE A 278 -25.44 -0.54 16.45
CA PHE A 278 -24.02 -0.29 16.11
C PHE A 278 -23.74 1.19 15.79
N PRO A 279 -22.73 1.80 16.41
CA PRO A 279 -21.94 1.29 17.55
C PRO A 279 -22.79 1.18 18.83
N HIS A 280 -22.35 0.34 19.77
CA HIS A 280 -23.07 0.16 21.04
C HIS A 280 -23.12 1.49 21.82
N GLN A 281 -24.21 1.77 22.53
CA GLN A 281 -24.39 3.04 23.26
C GLN A 281 -23.30 3.28 24.33
N SER A 282 -22.78 2.22 24.95
CA SER A 282 -21.65 2.32 25.90
C SER A 282 -20.28 2.42 25.22
N GLN A 283 -20.19 2.24 23.90
CA GLN A 283 -18.90 2.31 23.19
C GLN A 283 -18.53 3.77 22.97
N VAL A 284 -17.74 4.37 23.86
CA VAL A 284 -17.36 5.78 23.72
C VAL A 284 -16.23 5.99 22.71
N ALA A 285 -15.35 5.01 22.55
CA ALA A 285 -14.20 5.12 21.66
C ALA A 285 -14.59 5.09 20.18
N TYR A 286 -13.92 5.94 19.38
CA TYR A 286 -14.05 6.03 17.91
C TYR A 286 -15.44 6.43 17.39
N GLN A 287 -16.27 7.04 18.24
CA GLN A 287 -17.52 7.69 17.81
C GLN A 287 -17.25 9.15 17.42
N LYS A 288 -17.89 9.62 16.34
CA LYS A 288 -17.63 10.96 15.76
C LYS A 288 -17.90 12.11 16.73
N THR A 289 -18.83 11.93 17.67
CA THR A 289 -19.31 12.97 18.59
C THR A 289 -18.80 12.81 20.01
N LEU A 290 -18.05 11.75 20.31
CA LEU A 290 -17.61 11.44 21.67
C LEU A 290 -16.10 11.54 21.79
N SER A 291 -15.64 12.24 22.82
CA SER A 291 -14.23 12.39 23.18
C SER A 291 -13.81 11.41 24.27
N SER A 292 -12.51 11.34 24.55
CA SER A 292 -11.97 10.56 25.68
C SER A 292 -12.54 11.00 27.04
N THR A 293 -12.93 12.26 27.20
CA THR A 293 -13.58 12.74 28.44
C THR A 293 -14.92 12.04 28.67
N HIS A 294 -15.71 11.81 27.61
CA HIS A 294 -16.94 11.03 27.72
C HIS A 294 -16.65 9.61 28.22
N ALA A 295 -15.50 9.02 27.89
CA ALA A 295 -15.17 7.66 28.32
C ALA A 295 -14.86 7.61 29.82
N SER A 296 -14.24 8.67 30.36
CA SER A 296 -13.92 8.80 31.78
C SER A 296 -15.16 9.02 32.66
N PHE A 297 -16.23 9.59 32.11
CA PHE A 297 -17.47 9.91 32.85
C PHE A 297 -18.64 8.97 32.53
N ASN A 298 -18.46 7.96 31.68
CA ASN A 298 -19.48 6.96 31.35
C ASN A 298 -19.38 5.69 32.25
N MET A 299 -18.93 5.87 33.50
CA MET A 299 -19.00 4.84 34.56
C MET A 299 -20.32 4.94 35.34
#